data_AF-A0A5B8MIX0-F1
#
_entry.id   AF-A0A5B8MIX0-F1
#
_cell.length_a   1.000
_cell.length_b   1.000
_cell.length_c   1.000
_cell.angle_alpha   90.00
_cell.angle_beta   90.00
_cell.angle_gamma   90.00
#
_symmetry.space_group_name_H-M   'P 1'
#
loop_
_entity.id
_entity.type
_entity.pdbx_description
1 polymer ?
#
loop_
_entity_poly.entity_id
_entity_poly.type
_entity_poly.pdbx_seq_one_letter_code
_entity_poly.pdbx_strand_id
1 'polypeptide(L)'
;MEPARRRVAGGFETVTRKTTDEVLTRIRGASRGQAALGALAFSAVFIGLIYALVEWVFGGQVDVVFIAMEIVHFFGILILMRKLLKEKSCEGLSLRTQENTAMYLAARVVSGALFEGNHHTLLDFLTLGVTALVIFNMYTKLASTVDSKNDMTRKDQMMYIVLPCLGVAVFINPGVKMHLGVVAWLCNVLWAFSTYLEAISVVPQLKVMKHISDSVGFFERKSTADYVFALGITRFLACASWIIQPSTFGYVFTVTISGRLWAAFTLVAEIVQTFILADFCYYYIRSVADGSGLVQFHSVL
;
A
#
# COMPACT_ATOMS: atom_id res chain seq x y z
N MET A 1 -50.45 1.50 54.78
CA MET A 1 -50.45 0.60 53.61
C MET A 1 -49.62 1.22 52.50
N GLU A 2 -48.28 1.12 52.52
CA GLU A 2 -47.45 1.73 51.43
C GLU A 2 -46.06 1.11 51.13
N PRO A 3 -45.69 -0.13 51.53
CA PRO A 3 -44.42 -0.72 51.07
C PRO A 3 -44.55 -1.64 49.84
N ALA A 4 -45.74 -2.17 49.52
CA ALA A 4 -45.92 -3.15 48.44
C ALA A 4 -45.89 -2.54 47.03
N ARG A 5 -46.39 -1.30 46.86
CA ARG A 5 -46.43 -0.63 45.54
C ARG A 5 -45.04 -0.27 45.00
N ARG A 6 -44.07 0.07 45.86
CA ARG A 6 -42.71 0.43 45.42
C ARG A 6 -41.89 -0.75 44.89
N ARG A 7 -42.07 -1.96 45.43
CA ARG A 7 -41.37 -3.17 44.93
C ARG A 7 -41.85 -3.61 43.55
N VAL A 8 -43.16 -3.52 43.30
CA VAL A 8 -43.74 -3.88 42.00
C VAL A 8 -43.32 -2.87 40.92
N ALA A 9 -43.31 -1.57 41.25
CA ALA A 9 -42.84 -0.52 40.35
C ALA A 9 -41.35 -0.69 39.97
N GLY A 10 -40.48 -0.97 40.96
CA GLY A 10 -39.07 -1.21 40.70
C GLY A 10 -38.81 -2.48 39.87
N GLY A 11 -39.58 -3.55 40.09
CA GLY A 11 -39.50 -4.76 39.27
C GLY A 11 -39.91 -4.52 37.81
N PHE A 12 -40.98 -3.75 37.60
CA PHE A 12 -41.45 -3.40 36.27
C PHE A 12 -40.47 -2.50 35.51
N GLU A 13 -39.92 -1.46 36.14
CA GLU A 13 -38.87 -0.61 35.54
C GLU A 13 -37.62 -1.43 35.18
N THR A 14 -37.20 -2.34 36.05
CA THR A 14 -35.99 -3.16 35.81
C THR A 14 -36.20 -4.13 34.64
N VAL A 15 -37.38 -4.75 34.54
CA VAL A 15 -37.74 -5.64 33.41
C VAL A 15 -37.81 -4.84 32.11
N THR A 16 -38.50 -3.69 32.11
CA THR A 16 -38.67 -2.87 30.91
C THR A 16 -37.33 -2.39 30.38
N ARG A 17 -36.44 -1.93 31.26
CA ARG A 17 -35.08 -1.48 30.91
C ARG A 17 -34.24 -2.60 30.31
N LYS A 18 -34.31 -3.81 30.89
CA LYS A 18 -33.59 -4.98 30.38
C LYS A 18 -34.09 -5.41 28.99
N THR A 19 -35.39 -5.35 28.75
CA THR A 19 -35.98 -5.62 27.43
C THR A 19 -35.59 -4.56 26.40
N THR A 20 -35.55 -3.28 26.79
CA THR A 20 -35.10 -2.18 25.91
C THR A 20 -33.63 -2.34 25.51
N ASP A 21 -32.76 -2.68 26.46
CA ASP A 21 -31.32 -2.87 26.19
C ASP A 21 -31.06 -4.06 25.25
N GLU A 22 -31.78 -5.18 25.42
CA GLU A 22 -31.71 -6.34 24.52
C GLU A 22 -32.17 -6.01 23.09
N VAL A 23 -33.25 -5.25 22.94
CA VAL A 23 -33.75 -4.80 21.64
C VAL A 23 -32.73 -3.87 20.97
N LEU A 24 -32.15 -2.92 21.72
CA LEU A 24 -31.13 -2.00 21.21
C LEU A 24 -29.85 -2.73 20.78
N THR A 25 -29.44 -3.77 21.50
CA THR A 25 -28.27 -4.57 21.10
C THR A 25 -28.53 -5.35 19.82
N ARG A 26 -29.72 -5.93 19.64
CA ARG A 26 -30.11 -6.61 18.39
C ARG A 26 -30.17 -5.64 17.20
N ILE A 27 -30.72 -4.44 17.38
CA ILE A 27 -30.77 -3.40 16.33
C ILE A 27 -29.36 -2.95 15.94
N ARG A 28 -28.47 -2.71 16.92
CA ARG A 28 -27.07 -2.35 16.64
C ARG A 28 -26.30 -3.47 15.94
N GLY A 29 -26.55 -4.73 16.31
CA GLY A 29 -25.98 -5.90 15.65
C GLY A 29 -26.44 -6.04 14.19
N ALA A 30 -27.75 -5.88 13.95
CA ALA A 30 -28.32 -5.91 12.60
C ALA A 30 -27.81 -4.76 11.72
N SER A 31 -27.73 -3.54 12.26
CA SER A 31 -27.17 -2.36 11.59
C SER A 31 -25.70 -2.56 11.20
N ARG A 32 -24.87 -3.13 12.09
CA ARG A 32 -23.48 -3.48 11.77
C ARG A 32 -23.37 -4.55 10.69
N GLY A 33 -24.23 -5.57 10.72
CA GLY A 33 -24.29 -6.61 9.70
C GLY A 33 -24.67 -6.06 8.32
N GLN A 34 -25.67 -5.17 8.27
CA GLN A 34 -26.08 -4.51 7.04
C GLN A 34 -25.00 -3.55 6.49
N ALA A 35 -24.29 -2.83 7.35
CA ALA A 35 -23.17 -1.99 6.94
C ALA A 35 -22.01 -2.82 6.37
N ALA A 36 -21.69 -3.97 6.98
CA ALA A 36 -20.68 -4.89 6.47
C ALA A 36 -21.07 -5.49 5.11
N LEU A 37 -22.33 -5.92 4.95
CA LEU A 37 -22.86 -6.38 3.65
C LEU A 37 -22.82 -5.28 2.58
N GLY A 38 -23.16 -4.04 2.94
CA GLY A 38 -23.07 -2.88 2.04
C GLY A 38 -21.65 -2.57 1.61
N ALA A 39 -20.68 -2.64 2.53
CA ALA A 39 -19.26 -2.47 2.23
C ALA A 39 -18.74 -3.57 1.30
N LEU A 40 -19.09 -4.84 1.56
CA LEU A 40 -18.71 -5.97 0.70
C LEU A 40 -19.29 -5.84 -0.70
N ALA A 41 -20.56 -5.45 -0.82
CA ALA A 41 -21.22 -5.23 -2.11
C ALA A 41 -20.57 -4.07 -2.88
N PHE A 42 -20.25 -2.96 -2.21
CA PHE A 42 -19.57 -1.83 -2.82
C PHE A 42 -18.15 -2.20 -3.30
N SER A 43 -17.39 -2.93 -2.49
CA SER A 43 -16.08 -3.44 -2.88
C SER A 43 -16.15 -4.39 -4.08
N ALA A 44 -17.14 -5.28 -4.13
CA ALA A 44 -17.34 -6.19 -5.26
C ALA A 44 -17.68 -5.44 -6.57
N VAL A 45 -18.54 -4.41 -6.49
CA VAL A 45 -18.85 -3.55 -7.64
C VAL A 45 -17.63 -2.75 -8.07
N PHE A 46 -16.87 -2.17 -7.15
CA PHE A 46 -15.65 -1.43 -7.45
C PHE A 46 -14.59 -2.31 -8.13
N ILE A 47 -14.39 -3.52 -7.62
CA ILE A 47 -13.54 -4.54 -8.25
C ILE A 47 -14.04 -4.89 -9.65
N GLY A 48 -15.35 -5.08 -9.83
CA GLY A 48 -15.96 -5.37 -11.14
C GLY A 48 -15.79 -4.23 -12.14
N LEU A 49 -15.87 -2.98 -11.69
CA LEU A 49 -15.63 -1.80 -12.53
C LEU A 49 -14.16 -1.68 -12.95
N ILE A 50 -13.23 -1.97 -12.03
CA ILE A 50 -11.80 -2.03 -12.35
C ILE A 50 -11.51 -3.15 -13.35
N TYR A 51 -12.11 -4.34 -13.17
CA TYR A 51 -12.00 -5.44 -14.12
C TYR A 51 -12.49 -5.04 -15.52
N ALA A 52 -13.70 -4.46 -15.61
CA ALA A 52 -14.28 -4.03 -16.88
C ALA A 52 -13.47 -2.91 -17.55
N LEU A 53 -12.94 -1.96 -16.76
CA LEU A 53 -12.07 -0.90 -17.26
C LEU A 53 -10.78 -1.48 -17.84
N VAL A 54 -10.15 -2.43 -17.15
CA VAL A 54 -8.91 -3.06 -17.61
C VAL A 54 -9.14 -3.89 -18.87
N GLU A 55 -10.20 -4.69 -18.93
CA GLU A 55 -10.58 -5.42 -20.15
C GLU A 55 -10.86 -4.46 -21.32
N TRP A 56 -11.58 -3.36 -21.08
CA TRP A 56 -11.91 -2.38 -22.10
C TRP A 56 -10.69 -1.61 -22.62
N VAL A 57 -9.76 -1.21 -21.74
CA VAL A 57 -8.57 -0.43 -22.11
C VAL A 57 -7.47 -1.31 -22.69
N PHE A 58 -7.24 -2.49 -22.12
CA PHE A 58 -6.07 -3.33 -22.42
C PHE A 58 -6.40 -4.64 -23.12
N GLY A 59 -7.67 -4.89 -23.45
CA GLY A 59 -8.10 -6.06 -24.23
C GLY A 59 -7.71 -7.40 -23.60
N GLY A 60 -7.70 -7.48 -22.27
CA GLY A 60 -7.29 -8.68 -21.52
C GLY A 60 -5.80 -9.00 -21.59
N GLN A 61 -4.96 -8.12 -22.17
CA GLN A 61 -3.51 -8.32 -22.22
C GLN A 61 -2.86 -7.91 -20.89
N VAL A 62 -2.76 -8.89 -20.01
CA VAL A 62 -2.30 -8.80 -18.63
C VAL A 62 -0.90 -8.17 -18.48
N ASP A 63 0.04 -8.56 -19.34
CA ASP A 63 1.39 -7.99 -19.34
C ASP A 63 1.35 -6.46 -19.53
N VAL A 64 0.34 -5.93 -20.22
CA VAL A 64 0.20 -4.49 -20.46
C VAL A 64 -0.17 -3.74 -19.18
N VAL A 65 -0.98 -4.34 -18.27
CA VAL A 65 -1.31 -3.71 -16.97
C VAL A 65 -0.09 -3.68 -16.07
N PHE A 66 0.69 -4.77 -16.07
CA PHE A 66 1.94 -4.85 -15.30
C PHE A 66 3.00 -3.86 -15.86
N ILE A 67 3.17 -3.82 -17.18
CA ILE A 67 4.05 -2.83 -17.83
C ILE A 67 3.56 -1.40 -17.53
N ALA A 68 2.25 -1.16 -17.58
CA ALA A 68 1.68 0.16 -17.27
C ALA A 68 1.97 0.60 -15.84
N MET A 69 1.83 -0.28 -14.84
CA MET A 69 2.15 0.06 -13.45
C MET A 69 3.64 0.40 -13.27
N GLU A 70 4.54 -0.36 -13.90
CA GLU A 70 5.99 -0.11 -13.86
C GLU A 70 6.35 1.23 -14.53
N ILE A 71 5.74 1.52 -15.67
CA ILE A 71 5.90 2.79 -16.38
C ILE A 71 5.42 3.96 -15.51
N VAL A 72 4.23 3.86 -14.91
CA VAL A 72 3.70 4.91 -14.02
C VAL A 72 4.63 5.11 -12.82
N HIS A 73 5.16 4.03 -12.24
CA HIS A 73 6.10 4.12 -11.12
C HIS A 73 7.38 4.84 -11.53
N PHE A 74 7.95 4.47 -12.68
CA PHE A 74 9.13 5.10 -13.25
C PHE A 74 8.89 6.60 -13.50
N PHE A 75 7.76 6.98 -14.09
CA PHE A 75 7.41 8.39 -14.28
C PHE A 75 7.25 9.15 -12.95
N GLY A 76 6.66 8.53 -11.93
CA GLY A 76 6.60 9.11 -10.58
C GLY A 76 7.99 9.44 -10.04
N ILE A 77 8.95 8.51 -10.18
CA ILE A 77 10.34 8.71 -9.76
C ILE A 77 11.04 9.79 -10.63
N LEU A 78 10.71 9.91 -11.91
CA LEU A 78 11.21 11.01 -12.76
C LEU A 78 10.67 12.38 -12.34
N ILE A 79 9.39 12.47 -11.94
CA ILE A 79 8.81 13.71 -11.38
C ILE A 79 9.58 14.10 -10.12
N LEU A 80 9.86 13.12 -9.25
CA LEU A 80 10.64 13.35 -8.05
C LEU A 80 12.07 13.81 -8.36
N MET A 81 12.75 13.18 -9.31
CA MET A 81 14.09 13.60 -9.75
C MET A 81 14.06 15.04 -10.28
N ARG A 82 13.08 15.38 -11.11
CA ARG A 82 12.91 16.74 -11.64
C ARG A 82 12.70 17.75 -10.53
N LYS A 83 11.93 17.42 -9.48
CA LYS A 83 11.79 18.25 -8.28
C LYS A 83 13.16 18.55 -7.69
N LEU A 84 13.93 17.51 -7.35
CA LEU A 84 15.23 17.67 -6.70
C LEU A 84 16.21 18.53 -7.53
N LEU A 85 16.16 18.36 -8.87
CA LEU A 85 17.01 19.12 -9.78
C LEU A 85 16.61 20.59 -9.91
N LYS A 86 15.30 20.90 -9.93
CA LYS A 86 14.77 22.26 -10.13
C LYS A 86 14.67 23.06 -8.83
N GLU A 87 14.09 22.46 -7.79
CA GLU A 87 13.81 23.13 -6.52
C GLU A 87 15.04 23.15 -5.60
N LYS A 88 16.04 22.29 -5.86
CA LYS A 88 17.23 22.13 -5.01
C LYS A 88 16.86 21.91 -3.53
N SER A 89 15.76 21.21 -3.28
CA SER A 89 15.25 20.90 -1.96
C SER A 89 14.58 19.53 -1.93
N CYS A 90 14.78 18.82 -0.82
CA CYS A 90 14.11 17.57 -0.48
C CYS A 90 12.96 17.75 0.51
N GLU A 91 12.52 18.98 0.76
CA GLU A 91 11.46 19.25 1.73
C GLU A 91 10.16 18.50 1.39
N GLY A 92 9.56 17.89 2.39
CA GLY A 92 8.38 17.02 2.26
C GLY A 92 8.66 15.63 1.70
N LEU A 93 9.92 15.24 1.46
CA LEU A 93 10.30 13.91 0.99
C LEU A 93 10.98 13.10 2.12
N SER A 94 10.52 11.88 2.33
CA SER A 94 11.15 10.92 3.23
C SER A 94 12.32 10.22 2.54
N LEU A 95 13.49 10.31 3.14
CA LEU A 95 14.67 9.54 2.73
C LEU A 95 14.43 8.05 2.96
N ARG A 96 13.74 7.70 4.04
CA ARG A 96 13.47 6.29 4.41
C ARG A 96 12.57 5.59 3.40
N THR A 97 11.59 6.28 2.83
CA THR A 97 10.81 5.69 1.73
C THR A 97 11.69 5.45 0.50
N GLN A 98 12.58 6.37 0.14
CA GLN A 98 13.46 6.15 -1.01
C GLN A 98 14.41 4.96 -0.78
N GLU A 99 14.98 4.83 0.42
CA GLU A 99 15.80 3.68 0.81
C GLU A 99 15.01 2.36 0.77
N ASN A 100 13.78 2.34 1.29
CA ASN A 100 12.90 1.17 1.18
C ASN A 100 12.63 0.81 -0.28
N THR A 101 12.38 1.82 -1.12
CA THR A 101 12.16 1.64 -2.56
C THR A 101 13.37 1.02 -3.24
N ALA A 102 14.56 1.54 -2.97
CA ALA A 102 15.78 0.95 -3.51
C ALA A 102 16.01 -0.49 -3.01
N MET A 103 15.72 -0.79 -1.73
CA MET A 103 15.90 -2.14 -1.18
C MET A 103 14.98 -3.17 -1.85
N TYR A 104 13.68 -2.88 -1.99
CA TYR A 104 12.78 -3.85 -2.63
C TYR A 104 13.05 -3.97 -4.13
N LEU A 105 13.38 -2.88 -4.83
CA LEU A 105 13.74 -2.94 -6.25
C LEU A 105 15.04 -3.74 -6.45
N ALA A 106 16.05 -3.56 -5.59
CA ALA A 106 17.27 -4.34 -5.65
C ALA A 106 17.00 -5.85 -5.43
N ALA A 107 16.17 -6.19 -4.44
CA ALA A 107 15.77 -7.58 -4.20
C ALA A 107 15.03 -8.16 -5.42
N ARG A 108 14.15 -7.37 -6.05
CA ARG A 108 13.40 -7.76 -7.24
C ARG A 108 14.31 -7.97 -8.44
N VAL A 109 15.21 -7.03 -8.74
CA VAL A 109 16.19 -7.16 -9.83
C VAL A 109 17.06 -8.40 -9.65
N VAL A 110 17.56 -8.67 -8.44
CA VAL A 110 18.37 -9.86 -8.17
C VAL A 110 17.56 -11.13 -8.36
N SER A 111 16.35 -11.21 -7.79
CA SER A 111 15.50 -12.40 -7.92
C SER A 111 15.00 -12.62 -9.36
N GLY A 112 14.62 -11.56 -10.06
CA GLY A 112 14.12 -11.59 -11.44
C GLY A 112 15.23 -11.96 -12.43
N ALA A 113 16.44 -11.42 -12.26
CA ALA A 113 17.58 -11.81 -13.10
C ALA A 113 17.95 -13.30 -12.97
N LEU A 114 17.68 -13.91 -11.81
CA LEU A 114 17.98 -15.32 -11.54
C LEU A 114 16.86 -16.28 -11.93
N PHE A 115 15.60 -15.82 -12.02
CA PHE A 115 14.45 -16.66 -12.40
C PHE A 115 14.00 -16.50 -13.85
N GLU A 116 13.93 -15.27 -14.37
CA GLU A 116 13.21 -14.99 -15.64
C GLU A 116 14.00 -14.10 -16.61
N GLY A 117 14.83 -13.16 -16.12
CA GLY A 117 15.66 -12.30 -16.95
C GLY A 117 14.91 -11.55 -18.06
N ASN A 118 13.69 -11.08 -17.77
CA ASN A 118 12.76 -10.53 -18.76
C ASN A 118 12.69 -8.99 -18.76
N HIS A 119 11.80 -8.43 -19.57
CA HIS A 119 11.60 -6.98 -19.72
C HIS A 119 11.21 -6.27 -18.41
N HIS A 120 10.56 -6.97 -17.46
CA HIS A 120 10.25 -6.43 -16.13
C HIS A 120 11.51 -6.19 -15.30
N THR A 121 12.45 -7.15 -15.33
CA THR A 121 13.74 -7.00 -14.64
C THR A 121 14.51 -5.77 -15.14
N LEU A 122 14.39 -5.45 -16.43
CA LEU A 122 14.98 -4.24 -17.01
C LEU A 122 14.29 -2.96 -16.49
N LEU A 123 12.96 -2.92 -16.42
CA LEU A 123 12.20 -1.77 -15.92
C LEU A 123 12.47 -1.50 -14.43
N ASP A 124 12.53 -2.56 -13.61
CA ASP A 124 12.94 -2.46 -12.21
C ASP A 124 14.37 -1.94 -12.06
N PHE A 125 15.29 -2.41 -12.90
CA PHE A 125 16.69 -1.94 -12.89
C PHE A 125 16.79 -0.46 -13.23
N LEU A 126 16.07 0.01 -14.25
CA LEU A 126 16.02 1.43 -14.61
C LEU A 126 15.44 2.27 -13.46
N THR A 127 14.34 1.81 -12.86
CA THR A 127 13.71 2.48 -11.71
C THR A 127 14.63 2.53 -10.50
N LEU A 128 15.37 1.44 -10.23
CA LEU A 128 16.39 1.38 -9.19
C LEU A 128 17.51 2.40 -9.45
N GLY A 129 17.98 2.51 -10.70
CA GLY A 129 19.01 3.47 -11.08
C GLY A 129 18.60 4.91 -10.78
N VAL A 130 17.38 5.31 -11.16
CA VAL A 130 16.88 6.67 -10.87
C VAL A 130 16.66 6.87 -9.37
N THR A 131 16.14 5.86 -8.66
CA THR A 131 15.95 5.90 -7.20
C THR A 131 17.29 6.06 -6.47
N ALA A 132 18.34 5.34 -6.90
CA ALA A 132 19.68 5.47 -6.35
C ALA A 132 20.25 6.88 -6.57
N LEU A 133 20.00 7.49 -7.74
CA LEU A 133 20.37 8.89 -7.99
C LEU A 133 19.59 9.86 -7.08
N VAL A 134 18.31 9.62 -6.82
CA VAL A 134 17.51 10.41 -5.86
C VAL A 134 18.17 10.34 -4.48
N ILE A 135 18.42 9.13 -3.97
CA ILE A 135 19.08 8.90 -2.68
C ILE A 135 20.45 9.58 -2.63
N PHE A 136 21.25 9.44 -3.68
CA PHE A 136 22.57 10.07 -3.77
C PHE A 136 22.49 11.60 -3.64
N ASN A 137 21.54 12.25 -4.33
CA ASN A 137 21.36 13.70 -4.21
C ASN A 137 20.87 14.10 -2.81
N MET A 138 19.98 13.30 -2.20
CA MET A 138 19.52 13.52 -0.82
C MET A 138 20.66 13.43 0.21
N TYR A 139 21.58 12.48 0.05
CA TYR A 139 22.72 12.31 0.97
C TYR A 139 23.85 13.32 0.77
N THR A 140 23.97 13.92 -0.42
CA THR A 140 25.10 14.79 -0.77
C THR A 140 24.66 16.24 -0.93
N LYS A 141 24.16 16.58 -2.12
CA LYS A 141 23.88 17.96 -2.54
C LYS A 141 22.73 18.59 -1.75
N LEU A 142 21.79 17.79 -1.28
CA LEU A 142 20.55 18.24 -0.66
C LEU A 142 20.42 17.82 0.81
N ALA A 143 21.51 17.32 1.41
CA ALA A 143 21.50 16.77 2.77
C ALA A 143 20.97 17.75 3.82
N SER A 144 21.27 19.04 3.67
CA SER A 144 20.79 20.10 4.57
C SER A 144 19.29 20.34 4.51
N THR A 145 18.61 19.89 3.45
CA THR A 145 17.16 20.06 3.24
C THR A 145 16.35 18.81 3.61
N VAL A 146 17.01 17.75 4.06
CA VAL A 146 16.34 16.51 4.50
C VAL A 146 15.74 16.73 5.88
N ASP A 147 14.42 16.58 6.00
CA ASP A 147 13.70 16.68 7.27
C ASP A 147 13.87 15.43 8.13
N SER A 148 15.09 15.25 8.66
CA SER A 148 15.44 14.11 9.51
C SER A 148 14.69 14.10 10.84
N LYS A 149 14.06 15.22 11.22
CA LYS A 149 13.34 15.36 12.49
C LYS A 149 11.94 14.74 12.38
N ASN A 150 11.24 15.01 11.29
CA ASN A 150 9.88 14.47 11.06
C ASN A 150 9.89 13.17 10.26
N ASP A 151 11.01 12.81 9.61
CA ASP A 151 11.18 11.50 8.98
C ASP A 151 11.48 10.40 10.03
N MET A 152 11.22 9.16 9.63
CA MET A 152 11.40 8.00 10.49
C MET A 152 12.89 7.74 10.76
N THR A 153 13.22 7.31 11.97
CA THR A 153 14.61 6.96 12.29
C THR A 153 15.03 5.68 11.55
N ARG A 154 16.33 5.53 11.27
CA ARG A 154 16.87 4.30 10.65
C ARG A 154 16.60 3.06 11.49
N LYS A 155 16.62 3.21 12.82
CA LYS A 155 16.33 2.12 13.75
C LYS A 155 14.87 1.68 13.62
N ASP A 156 13.94 2.63 13.59
CA ASP A 156 12.51 2.33 13.45
C ASP A 156 12.20 1.75 12.06
N GLN A 157 12.84 2.24 11.00
CA GLN A 157 12.78 1.64 9.67
C GLN A 157 13.16 0.16 9.69
N MET A 158 14.30 -0.15 10.32
CA MET A 158 14.78 -1.52 10.37
C MET A 158 13.84 -2.40 11.21
N MET A 159 13.45 -1.92 12.39
CA MET A 159 12.67 -2.70 13.36
C MET A 159 11.22 -2.91 12.94
N TYR A 160 10.56 -1.90 12.37
CA TYR A 160 9.12 -1.94 12.09
C TYR A 160 8.76 -2.18 10.63
N ILE A 161 9.72 -2.00 9.69
CA ILE A 161 9.48 -2.21 8.26
C ILE A 161 10.33 -3.37 7.74
N VAL A 162 11.65 -3.22 7.74
CA VAL A 162 12.55 -4.16 7.03
C VAL A 162 12.59 -5.54 7.66
N LEU A 163 12.83 -5.64 8.98
CA LEU A 163 12.94 -6.92 9.68
C LEU A 163 11.62 -7.71 9.69
N PRO A 164 10.43 -7.11 9.92
CA PRO A 164 9.17 -7.82 9.79
C PRO A 164 8.96 -8.38 8.37
N CYS A 165 9.20 -7.59 7.33
CA CYS A 165 9.08 -8.07 5.93
C CYS A 165 10.04 -9.22 5.64
N LEU A 166 11.29 -9.14 6.11
CA LEU A 166 12.27 -10.21 5.95
C LEU A 166 11.86 -11.47 6.72
N GLY A 167 11.37 -11.31 7.96
CA GLY A 167 10.86 -12.42 8.77
C GLY A 167 9.73 -13.15 8.05
N VAL A 168 8.72 -12.43 7.58
CA VAL A 168 7.60 -13.03 6.82
C VAL A 168 8.11 -13.67 5.53
N ALA A 169 9.04 -13.06 4.80
CA ALA A 169 9.62 -13.62 3.58
C ALA A 169 10.37 -14.95 3.78
N VAL A 170 11.10 -15.09 4.89
CA VAL A 170 11.81 -16.34 5.22
C VAL A 170 10.83 -17.51 5.39
N PHE A 171 9.68 -17.26 6.02
CA PHE A 171 8.67 -18.31 6.28
C PHE A 171 7.65 -18.49 5.16
N ILE A 172 7.28 -17.40 4.48
CA ILE A 172 6.23 -17.35 3.46
C ILE A 172 6.83 -16.74 2.19
N ASN A 173 7.48 -17.60 1.42
CA ASN A 173 7.99 -17.33 0.09
C ASN A 173 7.33 -18.29 -0.92
N PRO A 174 7.38 -18.00 -2.24
CA PRO A 174 6.76 -18.87 -3.23
C PRO A 174 7.34 -20.28 -3.23
N GLY A 175 8.66 -20.42 -3.14
CA GLY A 175 9.33 -21.71 -3.31
C GLY A 175 9.06 -22.27 -4.70
N VAL A 176 9.48 -21.56 -5.75
CA VAL A 176 9.30 -21.99 -7.15
C VAL A 176 9.92 -23.37 -7.36
N LYS A 177 9.11 -24.36 -7.76
CA LYS A 177 9.50 -25.78 -7.83
C LYS A 177 10.63 -26.07 -8.82
N MET A 178 10.78 -25.23 -9.85
CA MET A 178 11.75 -25.43 -10.92
C MET A 178 13.19 -25.13 -10.50
N HIS A 179 13.40 -24.41 -9.40
CA HIS A 179 14.73 -24.03 -8.91
C HIS A 179 14.97 -24.67 -7.54
N LEU A 180 16.01 -25.49 -7.43
CA LEU A 180 16.37 -26.19 -6.20
C LEU A 180 17.70 -25.69 -5.63
N GLY A 181 17.87 -25.84 -4.31
CA GLY A 181 19.10 -25.52 -3.59
C GLY A 181 19.07 -24.17 -2.87
N VAL A 182 20.19 -23.85 -2.21
CA VAL A 182 20.31 -22.66 -1.33
C VAL A 182 20.13 -21.35 -2.10
N VAL A 183 20.69 -21.26 -3.31
CA VAL A 183 20.56 -20.06 -4.16
C VAL A 183 19.10 -19.84 -4.55
N ALA A 184 18.39 -20.90 -4.98
CA ALA A 184 16.98 -20.82 -5.33
C ALA A 184 16.13 -20.40 -4.13
N TRP A 185 16.41 -20.93 -2.94
CA TRP A 185 15.73 -20.52 -1.71
C TRP A 185 15.95 -19.03 -1.41
N LEU A 186 17.20 -18.55 -1.50
CA LEU A 186 17.51 -17.13 -1.33
C LEU A 186 16.77 -16.24 -2.33
N CYS A 187 16.69 -16.64 -3.60
CA CYS A 187 15.92 -15.90 -4.62
C CYS A 187 14.43 -15.83 -4.29
N ASN A 188 13.83 -16.94 -3.82
CA ASN A 188 12.44 -16.97 -3.40
C ASN A 188 12.21 -16.04 -2.20
N VAL A 189 13.11 -16.04 -1.22
CA VAL A 189 13.05 -15.13 -0.07
C VAL A 189 13.21 -13.67 -0.51
N LEU A 190 14.13 -13.35 -1.42
CA LEU A 190 14.29 -12.00 -1.96
C LEU A 190 13.06 -11.52 -2.71
N TRP A 191 12.43 -12.40 -3.52
CA TRP A 191 11.19 -12.06 -4.21
C TRP A 191 10.08 -11.76 -3.20
N ALA A 192 9.87 -12.64 -2.21
CA ALA A 192 8.88 -12.43 -1.16
C ALA A 192 9.15 -11.18 -0.32
N PHE A 193 10.41 -10.96 0.04
CA PHE A 193 10.85 -9.76 0.75
C PHE A 193 10.54 -8.50 -0.07
N SER A 194 10.79 -8.52 -1.37
CA SER A 194 10.47 -7.39 -2.24
C SER A 194 8.98 -7.07 -2.25
N THR A 195 8.11 -8.09 -2.34
CA THR A 195 6.65 -7.93 -2.32
C THR A 195 6.17 -7.34 -0.99
N TYR A 196 6.64 -7.88 0.14
CA TYR A 196 6.20 -7.40 1.45
C TYR A 196 6.76 -6.02 1.79
N LEU A 197 8.03 -5.75 1.46
CA LEU A 197 8.64 -4.46 1.71
C LEU A 197 8.01 -3.37 0.83
N GLU A 198 7.76 -3.66 -0.44
CA GLU A 198 7.08 -2.74 -1.35
C GLU A 198 5.74 -2.28 -0.76
N ALA A 199 5.00 -3.20 -0.15
CA ALA A 199 3.65 -2.93 0.33
C ALA A 199 3.56 -1.86 1.42
N ILE A 200 4.61 -1.74 2.24
CA ILE A 200 4.66 -0.81 3.38
C ILE A 200 5.75 0.28 3.23
N SER A 201 6.53 0.24 2.14
CA SER A 201 7.66 1.14 1.88
C SER A 201 7.32 2.63 1.92
N VAL A 202 6.08 2.99 1.59
CA VAL A 202 5.58 4.38 1.47
C VAL A 202 5.20 5.01 2.82
N VAL A 203 5.04 4.22 3.88
CA VAL A 203 4.60 4.70 5.21
C VAL A 203 5.42 5.89 5.72
N PRO A 204 6.77 5.89 5.65
CA PRO A 204 7.57 7.04 6.09
C PRO A 204 7.26 8.34 5.32
N GLN A 205 7.05 8.24 4.00
CA GLN A 205 6.66 9.37 3.15
C GLN A 205 5.33 9.98 3.59
N LEU A 206 4.31 9.15 3.85
CA LEU A 206 3.01 9.64 4.29
C LEU A 206 3.10 10.29 5.68
N LYS A 207 3.94 9.76 6.59
CA LYS A 207 4.19 10.37 7.90
C LYS A 207 4.80 11.77 7.78
N VAL A 208 5.83 11.94 6.95
CA VAL A 208 6.43 13.27 6.72
C VAL A 208 5.40 14.26 6.19
N MET A 209 4.61 13.85 5.19
CA MET A 209 3.57 14.72 4.61
C MET A 209 2.45 15.04 5.59
N LYS A 210 2.07 14.07 6.44
CA LYS A 210 1.09 14.26 7.51
C LYS A 210 1.60 15.23 8.54
N HIS A 211 2.85 15.10 8.99
CA HIS A 211 3.45 16.03 9.96
C HIS A 211 3.44 17.47 9.45
N ILE A 212 3.76 17.66 8.17
CA ILE A 212 3.67 18.99 7.52
C ILE A 212 2.21 19.47 7.48
N SER A 213 1.28 18.62 7.05
CA SER A 213 -0.15 18.96 6.99
C SER A 213 -0.74 19.28 8.37
N ASP A 214 -0.30 18.61 9.43
CA ASP A 214 -0.78 18.85 10.80
C ASP A 214 -0.18 20.14 11.37
N SER A 215 1.05 20.48 10.97
CA SER A 215 1.74 21.71 11.39
C SER A 215 1.22 22.96 10.69
N VAL A 216 0.93 22.88 9.39
CA VAL A 216 0.55 24.02 8.53
C VAL A 216 -0.97 24.08 8.28
N GLY A 217 -1.69 22.97 8.51
CA GLY A 217 -3.11 22.79 8.21
C GLY A 217 -3.38 22.15 6.85
N PHE A 218 -2.38 22.10 5.97
CA PHE A 218 -2.45 21.49 4.64
C PHE A 218 -1.08 21.04 4.14
N PHE A 219 -1.07 20.13 3.16
CA PHE A 219 0.10 19.83 2.34
C PHE A 219 -0.09 20.43 0.95
N GLU A 220 0.86 21.24 0.48
CA GLU A 220 0.77 21.82 -0.86
C GLU A 220 0.94 20.76 -1.95
N ARG A 221 0.03 20.77 -2.93
CA ARG A 221 0.08 19.91 -4.11
C ARG A 221 1.18 20.37 -5.07
N LYS A 222 2.42 20.03 -4.74
CA LYS A 222 3.63 20.20 -5.55
C LYS A 222 4.11 18.85 -6.10
N SER A 223 5.29 18.82 -6.70
CA SER A 223 5.85 17.61 -7.31
C SER A 223 6.00 16.41 -6.37
N THR A 224 6.11 16.61 -5.04
CA THR A 224 6.05 15.49 -4.09
C THR A 224 4.66 14.85 -4.05
N ALA A 225 3.59 15.65 -4.05
CA ALA A 225 2.24 15.12 -4.06
C ALA A 225 1.95 14.38 -5.38
N ASP A 226 2.41 14.92 -6.51
CA ASP A 226 2.29 14.28 -7.83
C ASP A 226 3.03 12.94 -7.88
N TYR A 227 4.24 12.87 -7.29
CA TYR A 227 5.00 11.63 -7.14
C TYR A 227 4.25 10.59 -6.30
N VAL A 228 3.76 10.97 -5.11
CA VAL A 228 3.04 10.03 -4.23
C VAL A 228 1.71 9.61 -4.85
N PHE A 229 1.08 10.48 -5.64
CA PHE A 229 -0.13 10.13 -6.38
C PHE A 229 0.16 9.12 -7.51
N ALA A 230 1.23 9.33 -8.28
CA ALA A 230 1.69 8.36 -9.28
C ALA A 230 2.01 7.01 -8.63
N LEU A 231 2.70 7.03 -7.49
CA LEU A 231 2.96 5.82 -6.69
C LEU A 231 1.66 5.13 -6.27
N GLY A 232 0.64 5.89 -5.85
CA GLY A 232 -0.71 5.42 -5.58
C GLY A 232 -1.33 4.70 -6.78
N ILE A 233 -1.33 5.34 -7.96
CA ILE A 233 -1.86 4.73 -9.20
C ILE A 233 -1.16 3.39 -9.49
N THR A 234 0.17 3.33 -9.39
CA THR A 234 0.93 2.07 -9.54
C THR A 234 0.38 0.99 -8.61
N ARG A 235 0.01 1.32 -7.36
CA ARG A 235 -0.46 0.31 -6.38
C ARG A 235 -1.88 -0.15 -6.64
N PHE A 236 -2.76 0.77 -7.07
CA PHE A 236 -4.10 0.41 -7.54
C PHE A 236 -4.03 -0.52 -8.76
N LEU A 237 -3.16 -0.24 -9.72
CA LEU A 237 -2.96 -1.09 -10.91
C LEU A 237 -2.37 -2.45 -10.55
N ALA A 238 -1.42 -2.51 -9.63
CA ALA A 238 -0.85 -3.76 -9.13
C ALA A 238 -1.92 -4.65 -8.50
N CYS A 239 -2.71 -4.10 -7.58
CA CYS A 239 -3.81 -4.80 -6.94
C CYS A 239 -4.88 -5.24 -7.94
N ALA A 240 -5.25 -4.37 -8.89
CA ALA A 240 -6.16 -4.71 -9.97
C ALA A 240 -5.63 -5.91 -10.77
N SER A 241 -4.35 -5.90 -11.14
CA SER A 241 -3.74 -6.98 -11.92
C SER A 241 -3.92 -8.32 -11.21
N TRP A 242 -3.66 -8.40 -9.90
CA TRP A 242 -3.81 -9.65 -9.14
C TRP A 242 -5.26 -10.11 -9.01
N ILE A 243 -6.22 -9.20 -8.84
CA ILE A 243 -7.64 -9.56 -8.69
C ILE A 243 -8.26 -10.05 -10.01
N ILE A 244 -7.85 -9.46 -11.12
CA ILE A 244 -8.43 -9.69 -12.46
C ILE A 244 -8.01 -11.07 -13.04
N GLN A 245 -7.07 -11.79 -12.43
CA GLN A 245 -6.43 -12.96 -13.01
C GLN A 245 -6.65 -14.29 -12.25
N PRO A 246 -7.81 -14.96 -12.40
CA PRO A 246 -8.02 -16.32 -11.89
C PRO A 246 -7.02 -17.34 -12.42
N SER A 247 -6.57 -17.20 -13.67
CA SER A 247 -5.57 -18.06 -14.32
C SER A 247 -4.20 -17.96 -13.64
N THR A 248 -3.82 -16.78 -13.18
CA THR A 248 -2.57 -16.53 -12.45
C THR A 248 -2.60 -17.18 -11.07
N PHE A 249 -3.75 -17.19 -10.38
CA PHE A 249 -3.90 -18.01 -9.17
C PHE A 249 -3.69 -19.50 -9.46
N GLY A 250 -4.28 -20.03 -10.54
CA GLY A 250 -4.08 -21.42 -10.95
C GLY A 250 -2.61 -21.74 -11.27
N TYR A 251 -1.93 -20.85 -11.98
CA TYR A 251 -0.50 -20.95 -12.26
C TYR A 251 0.32 -20.96 -10.97
N VAL A 252 0.13 -19.95 -10.10
CA VAL A 252 0.83 -19.83 -8.82
C VAL A 252 0.63 -21.07 -7.96
N PHE A 253 -0.59 -21.61 -7.85
CA PHE A 253 -0.85 -22.84 -7.09
C PHE A 253 -0.07 -24.05 -7.62
N THR A 254 0.21 -24.07 -8.92
CA THR A 254 0.88 -25.19 -9.59
C THR A 254 2.40 -25.07 -9.49
N VAL A 255 2.96 -23.88 -9.70
CA VAL A 255 4.42 -23.67 -9.81
C VAL A 255 5.12 -23.39 -8.48
N THR A 256 4.38 -22.97 -7.45
CA THR A 256 4.94 -22.63 -6.13
C THR A 256 4.73 -23.78 -5.12
N ILE A 257 5.69 -23.99 -4.22
CA ILE A 257 5.56 -24.96 -3.11
C ILE A 257 4.54 -24.46 -2.09
N SER A 258 4.57 -23.16 -1.78
CA SER A 258 3.63 -22.54 -0.85
C SER A 258 2.22 -22.40 -1.41
N GLY A 259 2.05 -22.54 -2.73
CA GLY A 259 0.78 -22.62 -3.41
C GLY A 259 -0.19 -21.50 -3.03
N ARG A 260 -1.30 -21.90 -2.39
CA ARG A 260 -2.36 -20.97 -1.96
C ARG A 260 -1.92 -19.98 -0.90
N LEU A 261 -0.99 -20.36 -0.02
CA LEU A 261 -0.52 -19.49 1.04
C LEU A 261 0.24 -18.29 0.48
N TRP A 262 1.14 -18.54 -0.48
CA TRP A 262 1.86 -17.47 -1.17
C TRP A 262 0.90 -16.53 -1.89
N ALA A 263 -0.02 -17.07 -2.70
CA ALA A 263 -0.97 -16.23 -3.44
C ALA A 263 -1.86 -15.37 -2.52
N ALA A 264 -2.29 -15.92 -1.38
CA ALA A 264 -3.05 -15.16 -0.38
C ALA A 264 -2.22 -14.02 0.21
N PHE A 265 -0.96 -14.27 0.55
CA PHE A 265 -0.06 -13.25 1.08
C PHE A 265 0.32 -12.18 0.06
N THR A 266 0.48 -12.55 -1.21
CA THR A 266 0.65 -11.57 -2.29
C THR A 266 -0.56 -10.67 -2.40
N LEU A 267 -1.79 -11.22 -2.44
CA LEU A 267 -3.02 -10.42 -2.43
C LEU A 267 -3.13 -9.52 -1.20
N VAL A 268 -2.79 -10.03 -0.01
CA VAL A 268 -2.79 -9.22 1.21
C VAL A 268 -1.80 -8.06 1.09
N ALA A 269 -0.60 -8.28 0.55
CA ALA A 269 0.38 -7.23 0.32
C ALA A 269 -0.16 -6.16 -0.64
N GLU A 270 -0.78 -6.58 -1.75
CA GLU A 270 -1.42 -5.68 -2.73
C GLU A 270 -2.55 -4.84 -2.12
N ILE A 271 -3.39 -5.47 -1.30
CA ILE A 271 -4.47 -4.81 -0.57
C ILE A 271 -3.89 -3.80 0.43
N VAL A 272 -2.91 -4.20 1.24
CA VAL A 272 -2.27 -3.33 2.25
C VAL A 272 -1.72 -2.06 1.60
N GLN A 273 -0.97 -2.17 0.52
CA GLN A 273 -0.41 -0.99 -0.14
C GLN A 273 -1.45 -0.09 -0.77
N THR A 274 -2.51 -0.67 -1.32
CA THR A 274 -3.62 0.08 -1.88
C THR A 274 -4.34 0.88 -0.79
N PHE A 275 -4.62 0.25 0.36
CA PHE A 275 -5.28 0.92 1.48
C PHE A 275 -4.44 2.01 2.11
N ILE A 276 -3.12 1.80 2.26
CA ILE A 276 -2.20 2.82 2.80
C ILE A 276 -2.24 4.11 1.96
N LEU A 277 -2.34 3.99 0.63
CA LEU A 277 -2.33 5.14 -0.29
C LEU A 277 -3.72 5.69 -0.63
N ALA A 278 -4.80 4.96 -0.34
CA ALA A 278 -6.15 5.30 -0.78
C ALA A 278 -6.62 6.68 -0.31
N ASP A 279 -6.39 7.00 0.96
CA ASP A 279 -6.83 8.27 1.54
C ASP A 279 -6.08 9.46 0.92
N PHE A 280 -4.76 9.35 0.79
CA PHE A 280 -3.96 10.37 0.12
C PHE A 280 -4.43 10.59 -1.32
N CYS A 281 -4.65 9.51 -2.09
CA CYS A 281 -5.13 9.59 -3.47
C CYS A 281 -6.51 10.24 -3.56
N TYR A 282 -7.43 9.92 -2.64
CA TYR A 282 -8.75 10.54 -2.58
C TYR A 282 -8.65 12.06 -2.39
N TYR A 283 -7.87 12.52 -1.40
CA TYR A 283 -7.72 13.94 -1.13
C TYR A 283 -6.92 14.68 -2.21
N TYR A 284 -5.98 14.00 -2.87
CA TYR A 284 -5.29 14.53 -4.04
C TYR A 284 -6.28 14.81 -5.18
N ILE A 285 -7.14 13.84 -5.53
CA ILE A 285 -8.14 14.01 -6.60
C ILE A 285 -9.12 15.14 -6.24
N ARG A 286 -9.57 15.17 -4.98
CA ARG A 286 -10.45 16.24 -4.49
C ARG A 286 -9.80 17.62 -4.61
N SER A 287 -8.53 17.74 -4.21
CA SER A 287 -7.75 18.97 -4.37
C SER A 287 -7.70 19.45 -5.82
N VAL A 288 -7.59 18.51 -6.78
CA VAL A 288 -7.56 18.82 -8.22
C VAL A 288 -8.94 19.31 -8.68
N ALA A 289 -10.01 18.62 -8.28
CA ALA A 289 -11.38 18.99 -8.62
C ALA A 289 -11.77 20.37 -8.05
N ASP A 290 -11.36 20.65 -6.81
CA ASP A 290 -11.67 21.90 -6.12
C ASP A 290 -10.74 23.05 -6.56
N GLY A 291 -9.68 22.78 -7.33
CA GLY A 291 -8.69 23.76 -7.76
C GLY A 291 -7.84 24.38 -6.63
N SER A 292 -7.95 23.86 -5.39
CA SER A 292 -7.34 24.46 -4.20
C SER A 292 -5.82 24.41 -4.21
N GLY A 293 -5.23 23.39 -4.85
CA GLY A 293 -3.79 23.11 -4.77
C GLY A 293 -3.35 22.63 -3.39
N LEU A 294 -4.28 22.35 -2.47
CA LEU A 294 -4.03 21.95 -1.10
C LEU A 294 -4.57 20.54 -0.86
N VAL A 295 -3.76 19.66 -0.28
CA VAL A 295 -4.13 18.29 0.08
C VAL A 295 -4.18 18.20 1.61
N GLN A 296 -5.35 17.88 2.15
CA GLN A 296 -5.55 17.69 3.59
C GLN A 296 -6.10 16.29 3.83
N PHE A 297 -5.23 15.34 4.11
CA PHE A 297 -5.57 13.94 4.32
C PHE A 297 -5.47 13.57 5.80
N HIS A 298 -6.28 12.62 6.24
CA HIS A 298 -6.54 12.39 7.67
C HIS A 298 -5.94 11.09 8.17
N SER A 299 -5.85 10.08 7.32
CA SER A 299 -5.31 8.78 7.68
C SER A 299 -3.82 8.70 7.33
N VAL A 300 -3.06 7.97 8.15
CA VAL A 300 -1.71 7.49 7.83
C VAL A 300 -1.62 5.97 8.04
N LEU A 301 -2.73 5.36 8.50
CA LEU A 301 -2.76 4.17 9.37
C LEU A 301 -1.96 4.34 10.68
#